data_AF-A0A9E0UNU3-F1
#
_entry.id   AF-A0A9E0UNU3-F1
#
_cell.length_a   1.000
_cell.length_b   1.000
_cell.length_c   1.000
_cell.angle_alpha   90.00
_cell.angle_beta   90.00
_cell.angle_gamma   90.00
#
_symmetry.space_group_name_H-M   'P 1'
#
loop_
_entity.id
_entity.type
_entity.pdbx_description
1 polymer ?
#
loop_
_entity_poly.entity_id
_entity_poly.type
_entity_poly.pdbx_seq_one_letter_code
_entity_poly.pdbx_strand_id
1 'polypeptide(L)'
;MLFVFKYFTAAISGIVDASFAKSIAEAAGDPEKLKYIGLTEKLALFHTMFNATNIVILIGFVPQLEKLACWLIKSKPNEKKESPAERLDYLASHFTEMGELCLFEGQKEVVHLAEMSTKMFNGFTDLFQKPDVDLSDQVNELRKLEEDCDKLSYALTNFFVQCTAHELSENSTNLVVKNMVIIAELEDISDCCYRLVTLARKRYRKQFKDQMLQSPSFVQFCGEIDQFLLYAHRMLLQQNVSTSDLENAANIRAMLDKTRKSIRREVISTIDEGGTTARGGILFIEILGQCEKIGAHAMNILEALQNPAMLFAGTKATK
;
A
#
# COMPACT_ATOMS: atom_id res chain seq x y z
N MET A 1 -12.94 5.15 -40.33
CA MET A 1 -13.52 3.80 -40.19
C MET A 1 -13.96 3.21 -41.53
N LEU A 2 -14.97 3.74 -42.24
CA LEU A 2 -15.48 3.14 -43.49
C LEU A 2 -14.44 2.91 -44.61
N PHE A 3 -13.47 3.82 -44.78
CA PHE A 3 -12.42 3.68 -45.80
C PHE A 3 -11.36 2.60 -45.49
N VAL A 4 -11.11 2.33 -44.20
CA VAL A 4 -10.13 1.32 -43.75
C VAL A 4 -10.79 -0.06 -43.60
N PHE A 5 -12.12 -0.09 -43.43
CA PHE A 5 -12.90 -1.29 -43.16
C PHE A 5 -12.73 -2.36 -44.25
N LYS A 6 -12.67 -1.97 -45.53
CA LYS A 6 -12.48 -2.90 -46.65
C LYS A 6 -11.12 -3.59 -46.63
N TYR A 7 -10.06 -2.85 -46.29
CA TYR A 7 -8.71 -3.41 -46.20
C TYR A 7 -8.54 -4.26 -44.94
N PHE A 8 -9.19 -3.85 -43.85
CA PHE A 8 -9.24 -4.57 -42.61
C PHE A 8 -9.94 -5.93 -42.76
N THR A 9 -11.16 -5.98 -43.33
CA THR A 9 -11.87 -7.25 -43.56
C THR A 9 -11.12 -8.20 -44.50
N ALA A 10 -10.44 -7.66 -45.51
CA ALA A 10 -9.61 -8.46 -46.43
C ALA A 10 -8.39 -9.06 -45.71
N ALA A 11 -7.71 -8.29 -44.86
CA ALA A 11 -6.60 -8.77 -44.05
C ALA A 11 -7.05 -9.86 -43.06
N ILE A 12 -8.18 -9.68 -42.39
CA ILE A 12 -8.74 -10.69 -41.48
C ILE A 12 -9.10 -11.97 -42.22
N SER A 13 -9.76 -11.89 -43.38
CA SER A 13 -10.07 -13.10 -44.17
C SER A 13 -8.81 -13.87 -44.53
N GLY A 14 -7.75 -13.18 -44.98
CA GLY A 14 -6.47 -13.81 -45.31
C GLY A 14 -5.80 -14.49 -44.12
N ILE A 15 -5.88 -13.89 -42.91
CA ILE A 15 -5.33 -14.48 -41.69
C ILE A 15 -6.15 -15.69 -41.26
N VAL A 16 -7.49 -15.63 -41.28
CA VAL A 16 -8.34 -16.77 -40.89
C VAL A 16 -8.13 -17.95 -41.81
N ASP A 17 -8.15 -17.70 -43.13
CA ASP A 17 -8.00 -18.76 -44.13
C ASP A 17 -6.62 -19.43 -44.02
N ALA A 18 -5.58 -18.72 -43.56
CA ALA A 18 -4.25 -19.27 -43.29
C ALA A 18 -4.14 -19.99 -41.94
N SER A 19 -4.63 -19.39 -40.85
CA SER A 19 -4.48 -19.91 -39.47
C SER A 19 -5.39 -21.10 -39.16
N PHE A 20 -6.55 -21.19 -39.81
CA PHE A 20 -7.54 -22.25 -39.60
C PHE A 20 -7.63 -23.21 -40.79
N ALA A 21 -6.70 -23.14 -41.75
CA ALA A 21 -6.64 -24.00 -42.92
C ALA A 21 -6.77 -25.49 -42.58
N LYS A 22 -6.20 -25.92 -41.43
CA LYS A 22 -6.25 -27.31 -40.95
C LYS A 22 -7.63 -27.69 -40.40
N SER A 23 -8.27 -26.85 -39.58
CA SER A 23 -9.64 -27.06 -39.08
C SER A 23 -10.67 -27.04 -40.22
N ILE A 24 -10.46 -26.16 -41.21
CA ILE A 24 -11.27 -26.08 -42.42
C ILE A 24 -11.08 -27.34 -43.29
N ALA A 25 -9.85 -27.86 -43.40
CA ALA A 25 -9.55 -29.09 -44.10
C ALA A 25 -10.09 -30.35 -43.40
N GLU A 26 -10.10 -30.37 -42.06
CA GLU A 26 -10.68 -31.47 -41.26
C GLU A 26 -12.22 -31.48 -41.32
N ALA A 27 -12.85 -30.33 -41.52
CA ALA A 27 -14.28 -30.22 -41.81
C ALA A 27 -14.63 -30.52 -43.29
N ALA A 28 -13.64 -30.72 -44.16
CA ALA A 28 -13.86 -30.91 -45.59
C ALA A 28 -14.55 -32.25 -45.88
N GLY A 29 -15.77 -32.17 -46.43
CA GLY A 29 -16.62 -33.32 -46.71
C GLY A 29 -17.99 -33.26 -46.04
N ASP A 30 -18.17 -32.38 -45.04
CA ASP A 30 -19.45 -32.09 -44.39
C ASP A 30 -19.82 -30.60 -44.60
N PRO A 31 -20.69 -30.28 -45.58
CA PRO A 31 -20.99 -28.90 -45.96
C PRO A 31 -21.59 -28.06 -44.82
N GLU A 32 -22.31 -28.70 -43.88
CA GLU A 32 -22.89 -27.99 -42.74
C GLU A 32 -21.82 -27.66 -41.70
N LYS A 33 -20.99 -28.62 -41.30
CA LYS A 33 -19.92 -28.37 -40.31
C LYS A 33 -18.91 -27.32 -40.80
N LEU A 34 -18.58 -27.34 -42.09
CA LEU A 34 -17.65 -26.38 -42.70
C LEU A 34 -18.21 -24.95 -42.68
N LYS A 35 -19.53 -24.81 -42.82
CA LYS A 35 -20.24 -23.52 -42.72
C LYS A 35 -20.28 -22.99 -41.29
N TYR A 36 -20.51 -23.84 -40.29
CA TYR A 36 -20.59 -23.42 -38.88
C TYR A 36 -19.22 -23.12 -38.26
N ILE A 37 -18.22 -24.00 -38.44
CA ILE A 37 -16.87 -23.81 -37.88
C ILE A 37 -16.22 -22.58 -38.52
N GLY A 38 -16.24 -22.49 -39.85
CA GLY A 38 -15.64 -21.38 -40.57
C GLY A 38 -16.28 -20.02 -40.26
N LEU A 39 -17.58 -19.95 -39.99
CA LEU A 39 -18.25 -18.69 -39.66
C LEU A 39 -17.96 -18.24 -38.22
N THR A 40 -17.98 -19.17 -37.26
CA THR A 40 -17.81 -18.85 -35.84
C THR A 40 -16.37 -18.41 -35.54
N GLU A 41 -15.38 -19.09 -36.12
CA GLU A 41 -13.96 -18.73 -36.01
C GLU A 41 -13.66 -17.39 -36.70
N LYS A 42 -14.21 -17.16 -37.90
CA LYS A 42 -14.10 -15.87 -38.61
C LYS A 42 -14.68 -14.73 -37.79
N LEU A 43 -15.83 -14.94 -37.17
CA LEU A 43 -16.51 -13.93 -36.38
C LEU A 43 -15.72 -13.62 -35.10
N ALA A 44 -15.25 -14.64 -34.38
CA ALA A 44 -14.44 -14.46 -33.18
C ALA A 44 -13.11 -13.73 -33.48
N LEU A 45 -12.38 -14.14 -34.52
CA LEU A 45 -11.12 -13.49 -34.88
C LEU A 45 -11.34 -12.05 -35.37
N PHE A 46 -12.41 -11.82 -36.13
CA PHE A 46 -12.80 -10.48 -36.55
C PHE A 46 -13.04 -9.56 -35.36
N HIS A 47 -13.82 -9.99 -34.36
CA HIS A 47 -14.08 -9.18 -33.15
C HIS A 47 -12.80 -8.89 -32.36
N THR A 48 -11.96 -9.90 -32.13
CA THR A 48 -10.70 -9.74 -31.41
C THR A 48 -9.75 -8.77 -32.12
N MET A 49 -9.55 -8.95 -33.43
CA MET A 49 -8.65 -8.10 -34.21
C MET A 49 -9.21 -6.70 -34.42
N PHE A 50 -10.53 -6.55 -34.52
CA PHE A 50 -11.17 -5.25 -34.62
C PHE A 50 -10.93 -4.44 -33.35
N ASN A 51 -11.15 -5.06 -32.18
CA ASN A 51 -10.88 -4.44 -30.89
C ASN A 51 -9.39 -4.14 -30.70
N ALA A 52 -8.49 -5.07 -31.04
CA ALA A 52 -7.05 -4.86 -30.95
C ALA A 52 -6.57 -3.72 -31.86
N THR A 53 -7.05 -3.66 -33.10
CA THR A 53 -6.71 -2.59 -34.06
C THR A 53 -7.23 -1.25 -33.57
N ASN A 54 -8.45 -1.20 -33.03
CA ASN A 54 -8.99 0.01 -32.42
C ASN A 54 -8.14 0.47 -31.24
N ILE A 55 -7.69 -0.43 -30.36
CA ILE A 55 -6.80 -0.08 -29.25
C ILE A 55 -5.49 0.53 -29.79
N VAL A 56 -4.83 -0.11 -30.76
CA VAL A 56 -3.57 0.38 -31.35
C VAL A 56 -3.73 1.76 -32.01
N ILE A 57 -4.87 2.01 -32.69
CA ILE A 57 -5.13 3.31 -33.30
C ILE A 57 -5.48 4.36 -32.24
N LEU A 58 -6.36 4.01 -31.30
CA LEU A 58 -6.93 4.94 -30.33
C LEU A 58 -5.99 5.26 -29.17
N ILE A 59 -4.99 4.42 -28.87
CA ILE A 59 -4.01 4.70 -27.81
C ILE A 59 -3.24 6.00 -28.08
N GLY A 60 -2.97 6.32 -29.35
CA GLY A 60 -2.34 7.58 -29.77
C GLY A 60 -3.25 8.81 -29.62
N PHE A 61 -4.55 8.61 -29.37
CA PHE A 61 -5.53 9.66 -29.09
C PHE A 61 -5.81 9.85 -27.59
N VAL A 62 -5.25 9.00 -26.72
CA VAL A 62 -5.42 9.09 -25.26
C VAL A 62 -5.06 10.49 -24.71
N PRO A 63 -3.90 11.10 -25.02
CA PRO A 63 -3.57 12.42 -24.46
C PRO A 63 -4.46 13.56 -25.00
N GLN A 64 -5.07 13.39 -26.18
CA GLN A 64 -6.02 14.34 -26.77
C GLN A 64 -7.38 14.21 -26.10
N LEU A 65 -7.83 12.97 -25.85
CA LEU A 65 -9.06 12.69 -25.11
C LEU A 65 -8.95 13.13 -23.64
N GLU A 66 -7.79 12.92 -23.00
CA GLU A 66 -7.50 13.44 -21.65
C GLU A 66 -7.64 14.96 -21.62
N LYS A 67 -6.95 15.69 -22.51
CA LYS A 67 -7.03 17.15 -22.59
C LYS A 67 -8.45 17.64 -22.86
N LEU A 68 -9.18 16.95 -23.73
CA LEU A 68 -10.58 17.25 -24.02
C LEU A 68 -11.46 17.03 -22.78
N ALA A 69 -11.27 15.93 -22.06
CA ALA A 69 -12.00 15.61 -20.84
C ALA A 69 -11.70 16.63 -19.73
N CYS A 70 -10.43 16.99 -19.50
CA CYS A 70 -10.04 18.03 -18.54
C CYS A 70 -10.56 19.41 -18.94
N TRP A 71 -10.73 19.68 -20.24
CA TRP A 71 -11.30 20.93 -20.72
C TRP A 71 -12.84 20.97 -20.58
N LEU A 72 -13.51 19.84 -20.83
CA LEU A 72 -14.97 19.69 -20.69
C LEU A 72 -15.39 19.69 -19.21
N ILE A 73 -14.68 18.91 -18.40
CA ILE A 73 -14.85 18.85 -16.95
C ILE A 73 -13.96 19.93 -16.35
N LYS A 74 -14.45 21.18 -16.41
CA LYS A 74 -13.82 22.31 -15.72
C LYS A 74 -13.78 21.98 -14.23
N SER A 75 -12.60 21.73 -13.68
CA SER A 75 -12.38 21.71 -12.23
C SER A 75 -12.82 23.07 -11.70
N LYS A 76 -13.94 23.13 -10.96
CA LYS A 76 -14.34 24.37 -10.31
C LYS A 76 -13.29 24.66 -9.25
N PRO A 77 -12.69 25.87 -9.23
CA PRO A 77 -11.62 26.21 -8.28
C PRO A 77 -12.04 26.22 -6.80
N ASN A 78 -13.29 25.84 -6.48
CA ASN A 78 -13.89 25.87 -5.14
C ASN A 78 -14.65 24.58 -4.77
N GLU A 79 -14.60 23.51 -5.58
CA GLU A 79 -15.04 22.21 -5.09
C GLU A 79 -14.01 21.74 -4.07
N LYS A 80 -14.47 21.51 -2.83
CA LYS A 80 -13.68 20.82 -1.81
C LYS A 80 -13.12 19.58 -2.48
N LYS A 81 -11.79 19.37 -2.44
CA LYS A 81 -11.22 18.08 -2.81
C LYS A 81 -12.03 17.03 -2.07
N GLU A 82 -12.64 16.10 -2.81
CA GLU A 82 -13.32 14.96 -2.21
C GLU A 82 -12.36 14.35 -1.19
N SER A 83 -12.85 14.16 0.02
CA SER A 83 -12.08 13.47 1.04
C SER A 83 -11.73 12.07 0.53
N PRO A 84 -10.59 11.49 0.94
CA PRO A 84 -10.27 10.10 0.60
C PRO A 84 -11.42 9.13 0.89
N ALA A 85 -12.18 9.40 1.96
CA ALA A 85 -13.38 8.64 2.31
C ALA A 85 -14.50 8.75 1.25
N GLU A 86 -14.87 9.96 0.83
CA GLU A 86 -15.89 10.16 -0.22
C GLU A 86 -15.48 9.51 -1.54
N ARG A 87 -14.19 9.60 -1.88
CA ARG A 87 -13.62 8.95 -3.07
C ARG A 87 -13.72 7.43 -2.98
N LEU A 88 -13.37 6.84 -1.84
CA LEU A 88 -13.44 5.39 -1.62
C LEU A 88 -14.89 4.89 -1.65
N ASP A 89 -15.82 5.60 -1.03
CA ASP A 89 -17.25 5.27 -1.10
C ASP A 89 -17.79 5.33 -2.55
N TYR A 90 -17.36 6.32 -3.34
CA TYR A 90 -17.69 6.39 -4.76
C TYR A 90 -17.15 5.17 -5.53
N LEU A 91 -15.90 4.78 -5.29
CA LEU A 91 -15.29 3.62 -5.95
C LEU A 91 -16.00 2.31 -5.57
N ALA A 92 -16.34 2.13 -4.29
CA ALA A 92 -17.05 0.93 -3.84
C ALA A 92 -18.47 0.84 -4.44
N SER A 93 -19.21 1.94 -4.45
CA SER A 93 -20.59 1.98 -4.99
C SER A 93 -20.66 1.72 -6.50
N HIS A 94 -19.59 2.00 -7.25
CA HIS A 94 -19.51 1.76 -8.70
C HIS A 94 -18.63 0.55 -9.05
N PHE A 95 -18.40 -0.36 -8.10
CA PHE A 95 -17.54 -1.53 -8.30
C PHE A 95 -18.00 -2.41 -9.49
N THR A 96 -19.32 -2.56 -9.68
CA THR A 96 -19.86 -3.37 -10.79
C THR A 96 -19.52 -2.78 -12.17
N GLU A 97 -19.31 -1.47 -12.26
CA GLU A 97 -18.99 -0.77 -13.52
C GLU A 97 -17.48 -0.73 -13.79
N MET A 98 -16.67 -0.55 -12.74
CA MET A 98 -15.23 -0.37 -12.86
C MET A 98 -14.41 -1.66 -12.62
N GLY A 99 -15.01 -2.67 -11.98
CA GLY A 99 -14.40 -3.96 -11.70
C GLY A 99 -13.09 -3.85 -10.90
N GLU A 100 -12.07 -4.60 -11.32
CA GLU A 100 -10.77 -4.65 -10.64
C GLU A 100 -10.02 -3.31 -10.61
N LEU A 101 -10.42 -2.32 -11.43
CA LEU A 101 -9.85 -0.96 -11.37
C LEU A 101 -10.08 -0.31 -10.00
N CYS A 102 -11.24 -0.55 -9.35
CA CYS A 102 -11.51 -0.04 -8.02
C CYS A 102 -10.50 -0.56 -7.00
N LEU A 103 -10.14 -1.85 -7.08
CA LEU A 103 -9.16 -2.46 -6.18
C LEU A 103 -7.78 -1.82 -6.34
N PHE A 104 -7.39 -1.48 -7.57
CA PHE A 104 -6.14 -0.79 -7.84
C PHE A 104 -6.12 0.63 -7.24
N GLU A 105 -7.24 1.36 -7.32
CA GLU A 105 -7.35 2.68 -6.69
C GLU A 105 -7.35 2.60 -5.15
N GLY A 106 -8.03 1.61 -4.58
CA GLY A 106 -7.95 1.33 -3.14
C GLY A 106 -6.53 0.97 -2.70
N GLN A 107 -5.80 0.19 -3.49
CA GLN A 107 -4.40 -0.15 -3.21
C GLN A 107 -3.49 1.09 -3.14
N LYS A 108 -3.72 2.10 -3.99
CA LYS A 108 -2.96 3.36 -3.94
C LYS A 108 -3.21 4.12 -2.63
N GLU A 109 -4.44 4.09 -2.14
CA GLU A 109 -4.79 4.72 -0.85
C GLU A 109 -4.18 3.95 0.34
N VAL A 110 -4.04 2.61 0.27
CA VAL A 110 -3.27 1.83 1.27
C VAL A 110 -1.79 2.23 1.27
N VAL A 111 -1.19 2.43 0.09
CA VAL A 111 0.17 2.96 -0.04
C VAL A 111 0.27 4.36 0.56
N HIS A 112 -0.73 5.21 0.32
CA HIS A 112 -0.77 6.55 0.90
C HIS A 112 -0.84 6.52 2.44
N LEU A 113 -1.63 5.61 3.01
CA LEU A 113 -1.66 5.38 4.46
C LEU A 113 -0.26 5.01 4.99
N ALA A 114 0.48 4.14 4.30
CA ALA A 114 1.85 3.79 4.66
C ALA A 114 2.83 4.97 4.62
N GLU A 115 2.68 5.87 3.64
CA GLU A 115 3.44 7.11 3.59
C GLU A 115 3.13 8.02 4.79
N MET A 116 1.85 8.14 5.17
CA MET A 116 1.42 8.94 6.32
C MET A 116 2.00 8.39 7.62
N SER A 117 1.93 7.07 7.85
CA SER A 117 2.52 6.42 9.03
C SER A 117 4.05 6.61 9.10
N THR A 118 4.76 6.54 7.97
CA THR A 118 6.20 6.83 7.89
C THR A 118 6.51 8.29 8.21
N LYS A 119 5.71 9.24 7.69
CA LYS A 119 5.82 10.66 8.00
C LYS A 119 5.58 10.94 9.49
N MET A 120 4.65 10.22 10.14
CA MET A 120 4.43 10.35 11.57
C MET A 120 5.64 9.91 12.39
N PHE A 121 6.26 8.79 12.02
CA PHE A 121 7.48 8.31 12.70
C PHE A 121 8.62 9.33 12.57
N ASN A 122 8.84 9.86 11.37
CA ASN A 122 9.86 10.90 11.13
C ASN A 122 9.53 12.22 11.83
N GLY A 123 8.25 12.58 11.95
CA GLY A 123 7.84 13.71 12.76
C GLY A 123 8.15 13.51 14.25
N PHE A 124 7.97 12.29 14.77
CA PHE A 124 8.41 11.96 16.14
C PHE A 124 9.93 12.10 16.29
N THR A 125 10.73 11.58 15.36
CA THR A 125 12.20 11.65 15.47
C THR A 125 12.69 13.10 15.47
N ASP A 126 12.09 13.96 14.62
CA ASP A 126 12.34 15.41 14.60
C ASP A 126 11.96 16.08 15.92
N LEU A 127 10.76 15.79 16.44
CA LEU A 127 10.29 16.30 17.74
C LEU A 127 11.20 15.83 18.88
N PHE A 128 11.78 14.64 18.77
CA PHE A 128 12.59 14.08 19.82
C PHE A 128 14.01 14.66 19.85
N GLN A 129 14.55 15.03 18.68
CA GLN A 129 15.91 15.56 18.51
C GLN A 129 16.03 17.07 18.78
N LYS A 130 14.92 17.82 18.84
CA LYS A 130 14.91 19.29 19.04
C LYS A 130 14.26 19.72 20.38
N PRO A 131 14.77 19.27 21.55
CA PRO A 131 14.13 19.43 22.86
C PRO A 131 13.99 20.88 23.38
N ASP A 132 14.67 21.84 22.77
CA ASP A 132 14.70 23.24 23.24
C ASP A 132 13.84 24.19 22.36
N VAL A 133 13.14 23.66 21.36
CA VAL A 133 12.27 24.44 20.45
C VAL A 133 10.80 24.24 20.85
N ASP A 134 9.99 25.31 20.83
CA ASP A 134 8.54 25.15 20.91
C ASP A 134 8.01 24.52 19.63
N LEU A 135 7.67 23.25 19.72
CA LEU A 135 7.18 22.44 18.60
C LEU A 135 5.69 22.13 18.75
N SER A 136 4.95 22.97 19.48
CA SER A 136 3.50 22.80 19.69
C SER A 136 2.74 22.71 18.36
N ASP A 137 3.17 23.48 17.34
CA ASP A 137 2.58 23.42 16.01
C ASP A 137 2.84 22.07 15.33
N GLN A 138 4.08 21.57 15.37
CA GLN A 138 4.42 20.26 14.82
C GLN A 138 3.68 19.12 15.54
N VAL A 139 3.51 19.21 16.87
CA VAL A 139 2.69 18.25 17.62
C VAL A 139 1.22 18.30 17.17
N ASN A 140 0.68 19.49 16.93
CA ASN A 140 -0.69 19.65 16.44
C ASN A 140 -0.85 19.09 15.02
N GLU A 141 0.14 19.30 14.14
CA GLU A 141 0.16 18.73 12.80
C GLU A 141 0.24 17.20 12.82
N LEU A 142 1.10 16.61 13.68
CA LEU A 142 1.16 15.15 13.84
C LEU A 142 -0.10 14.54 14.43
N ARG A 143 -0.81 15.28 15.29
CA ARG A 143 -2.14 14.86 15.76
C ARG A 143 -3.16 14.87 14.63
N LYS A 144 -3.21 15.93 13.82
CA LYS A 144 -4.10 15.95 12.65
C LYS A 144 -3.77 14.82 11.66
N LEU A 145 -2.47 14.55 11.47
CA LEU A 145 -2.02 13.48 10.60
C LEU A 145 -2.49 12.10 11.10
N GLU A 146 -2.46 11.87 12.42
CA GLU A 146 -3.05 10.66 13.02
C GLU A 146 -4.57 10.59 12.80
N GLU A 147 -5.30 11.68 13.06
CA GLU A 147 -6.75 11.75 12.82
C GLU A 147 -7.10 11.48 11.34
N ASP A 148 -6.22 11.87 10.42
CA ASP A 148 -6.39 11.60 8.99
C ASP A 148 -6.01 10.15 8.61
N CYS A 149 -4.98 9.57 9.23
CA CYS A 149 -4.68 8.13 9.12
C CYS A 149 -5.87 7.28 9.58
N ASP A 150 -6.47 7.63 10.71
CA ASP A 150 -7.59 6.90 11.32
C ASP A 150 -8.84 6.91 10.41
N LYS A 151 -9.19 8.09 9.88
CA LYS A 151 -10.27 8.25 8.88
C LYS A 151 -9.99 7.44 7.61
N LEU A 152 -8.75 7.46 7.12
CA LEU A 152 -8.37 6.73 5.92
C LEU A 152 -8.38 5.22 6.14
N SER A 153 -7.87 4.73 7.28
CA SER A 153 -7.92 3.31 7.67
C SER A 153 -9.36 2.82 7.72
N TYR A 154 -10.25 3.59 8.37
CA TYR A 154 -11.67 3.28 8.45
C TYR A 154 -12.34 3.22 7.06
N ALA A 155 -12.09 4.23 6.22
CA ALA A 155 -12.63 4.28 4.87
C ALA A 155 -12.12 3.13 3.99
N LEU A 156 -10.83 2.81 4.06
CA LEU A 156 -10.21 1.70 3.34
C LEU A 156 -10.77 0.36 3.80
N THR A 157 -10.94 0.15 5.10
CA THR A 157 -11.55 -1.05 5.66
C THR A 157 -12.96 -1.23 5.13
N ASN A 158 -13.79 -0.19 5.20
CA ASN A 158 -15.15 -0.22 4.66
C ASN A 158 -15.17 -0.48 3.15
N PHE A 159 -14.29 0.18 2.39
CA PHE A 159 -14.15 -0.01 0.95
C PHE A 159 -13.86 -1.46 0.60
N PHE A 160 -12.86 -2.07 1.24
CA PHE A 160 -12.49 -3.46 0.97
C PHE A 160 -13.56 -4.45 1.44
N VAL A 161 -14.26 -4.17 2.54
CA VAL A 161 -15.42 -4.97 2.98
C VAL A 161 -16.52 -4.93 1.92
N GLN A 162 -16.87 -3.75 1.40
CA GLN A 162 -17.87 -3.62 0.33
C GLN A 162 -17.45 -4.37 -0.94
N CYS A 163 -16.16 -4.34 -1.30
CA CYS A 163 -15.65 -5.10 -2.45
C CYS A 163 -15.86 -6.62 -2.31
N THR A 164 -15.85 -7.17 -1.10
CA THR A 164 -16.09 -8.62 -0.89
C THR A 164 -17.55 -9.04 -1.14
N ALA A 165 -18.49 -8.10 -1.22
CA ALA A 165 -19.88 -8.38 -1.56
C ALA A 165 -20.09 -8.70 -3.05
N HIS A 166 -19.08 -8.47 -3.90
CA HIS A 166 -19.11 -8.74 -5.33
C HIS A 166 -18.37 -10.04 -5.69
N GLU A 167 -18.65 -10.60 -6.86
CA GLU A 167 -17.88 -11.73 -7.39
C GLU A 167 -16.47 -11.26 -7.73
N LEU A 168 -15.47 -11.77 -7.01
CA LEU A 168 -14.06 -11.49 -7.21
C LEU A 168 -13.35 -12.70 -7.78
N SER A 169 -12.33 -12.46 -8.61
CA SER A 169 -11.34 -13.49 -8.95
C SER A 169 -10.60 -13.96 -7.69
N GLU A 170 -9.98 -15.14 -7.72
CA GLU A 170 -9.15 -15.64 -6.60
C GLU A 170 -8.01 -14.66 -6.28
N ASN A 171 -7.37 -14.10 -7.32
CA ASN A 171 -6.33 -13.10 -7.19
C ASN A 171 -6.84 -11.83 -6.51
N SER A 172 -8.01 -11.32 -6.93
CA SER A 172 -8.63 -10.14 -6.33
C SER A 172 -9.07 -10.39 -4.89
N THR A 173 -9.59 -11.57 -4.57
CA THR A 173 -9.92 -11.97 -3.20
C THR A 173 -8.68 -11.97 -2.31
N ASN A 174 -7.59 -12.56 -2.77
CA ASN A 174 -6.31 -12.55 -2.04
C ASN A 174 -5.77 -11.13 -1.84
N LEU A 175 -5.90 -10.25 -2.84
CA LEU A 175 -5.52 -8.84 -2.74
C LEU A 175 -6.33 -8.11 -1.66
N VAL A 176 -7.65 -8.32 -1.62
CA VAL A 176 -8.53 -7.72 -0.62
C VAL A 176 -8.17 -8.17 0.80
N VAL A 177 -8.05 -9.48 1.02
CA VAL A 177 -7.70 -10.05 2.33
C VAL A 177 -6.35 -9.53 2.82
N LYS A 178 -5.36 -9.49 1.93
CA LYS A 178 -4.03 -8.95 2.20
C LYS A 178 -4.08 -7.49 2.61
N ASN A 179 -4.81 -6.65 1.87
CA ASN A 179 -4.93 -5.24 2.19
C ASN A 179 -5.64 -4.99 3.52
N MET A 180 -6.69 -5.75 3.86
CA MET A 180 -7.36 -5.62 5.16
C MET A 180 -6.40 -5.82 6.33
N VAL A 181 -5.49 -6.80 6.23
CA VAL A 181 -4.46 -7.02 7.26
C VAL A 181 -3.46 -5.86 7.27
N ILE A 182 -2.97 -5.45 6.11
CA ILE A 182 -2.00 -4.36 5.99
C ILE A 182 -2.56 -3.03 6.54
N ILE A 183 -3.84 -2.73 6.29
CA ILE A 183 -4.50 -1.53 6.80
C ILE A 183 -4.49 -1.51 8.34
N ALA A 184 -4.85 -2.62 8.98
CA ALA A 184 -4.82 -2.73 10.44
C ALA A 184 -3.40 -2.55 11.01
N GLU A 185 -2.39 -3.16 10.38
CA GLU A 185 -0.99 -3.00 10.80
C GLU A 185 -0.49 -1.56 10.60
N LEU A 186 -0.94 -0.87 9.54
CA LEU A 186 -0.61 0.54 9.29
C LEU A 186 -1.27 1.50 10.29
N GLU A 187 -2.51 1.22 10.68
CA GLU A 187 -3.23 1.91 11.75
C GLU A 187 -2.48 1.77 13.07
N ASP A 188 -2.11 0.55 13.45
CA ASP A 188 -1.32 0.28 14.66
C ASP A 188 0.05 1.00 14.64
N ILE A 189 0.70 1.12 13.49
CA ILE A 189 1.93 1.94 13.34
C ILE A 189 1.63 3.42 13.60
N SER A 190 0.59 4.00 12.99
CA SER A 190 0.22 5.40 13.23
C SER A 190 -0.10 5.65 14.71
N ASP A 191 -0.78 4.70 15.34
CA ASP A 191 -1.16 4.72 16.75
C ASP A 191 0.07 4.72 17.68
N CYS A 192 1.04 3.85 17.38
CA CYS A 192 2.34 3.82 18.06
C CYS A 192 3.12 5.12 17.87
N CYS A 193 3.11 5.69 16.66
CA CYS A 193 3.76 6.97 16.37
C CYS A 193 3.12 8.12 17.15
N TYR A 194 1.80 8.17 17.25
CA TYR A 194 1.12 9.21 18.03
C TYR A 194 1.38 9.07 19.54
N ARG A 195 1.48 7.84 20.06
CA ARG A 195 1.95 7.59 21.42
C ARG A 195 3.36 8.11 21.64
N LEU A 196 4.28 7.86 20.69
CA LEU A 196 5.64 8.40 20.72
C LEU A 196 5.67 9.93 20.76
N VAL A 197 4.86 10.60 19.92
CA VAL A 197 4.69 12.07 19.94
C VAL A 197 4.19 12.56 21.30
N THR A 198 3.23 11.86 21.90
CA THR A 198 2.68 12.19 23.23
C THR A 198 3.72 12.01 24.34
N LEU A 199 4.53 10.95 24.28
CA LEU A 199 5.63 10.70 25.22
C LEU A 199 6.72 11.77 25.08
N ALA A 200 7.08 12.15 23.85
CA ALA A 200 7.97 13.26 23.57
C ALA A 200 7.42 14.56 24.16
N ARG A 201 6.13 14.88 23.97
CA ARG A 201 5.49 16.07 24.56
C ARG A 201 5.53 16.09 26.10
N LYS A 202 5.29 14.94 26.75
CA LYS A 202 5.33 14.81 28.22
C LYS A 202 6.73 15.15 28.77
N ARG A 203 7.79 14.89 28.00
CA ARG A 203 9.17 15.28 28.34
C ARG A 203 9.32 16.80 28.45
N TYR A 204 8.92 17.53 27.40
CA TYR A 204 9.02 19.00 27.34
C TYR A 204 8.37 19.66 28.55
N ARG A 205 7.13 19.27 28.85
CA ARG A 205 6.34 19.87 29.95
C ARG A 205 6.91 19.62 31.33
N LYS A 206 7.67 18.53 31.52
CA LYS A 206 8.23 18.14 32.82
C LYS A 206 9.73 18.42 32.92
N GLN A 207 10.33 19.10 31.94
CA GLN A 207 11.74 19.47 31.90
C GLN A 207 12.70 18.31 32.16
N PHE A 208 12.40 17.12 31.63
CA PHE A 208 13.35 16.00 31.66
C PHE A 208 14.51 16.31 30.69
N LYS A 209 15.50 17.05 31.18
CA LYS A 209 16.77 17.36 30.49
C LYS A 209 17.77 16.23 30.64
N ASP A 210 17.36 15.00 30.31
CA ASP A 210 18.25 13.85 30.37
C ASP A 210 19.08 13.73 29.08
N GLN A 211 20.42 13.61 29.25
CA GLN A 211 21.41 13.46 28.17
C GLN A 211 21.21 12.19 27.32
N MET A 212 20.58 11.14 27.90
CA MET A 212 20.32 9.87 27.22
C MET A 212 19.51 10.01 25.93
N LEU A 213 18.74 11.09 25.81
CA LEU A 213 17.81 11.32 24.72
C LEU A 213 18.47 12.03 23.51
N GLN A 214 19.73 12.45 23.67
CA GLN A 214 20.63 12.79 22.57
C GLN A 214 21.68 11.70 22.32
N SER A 215 21.47 10.49 22.86
CA SER A 215 22.38 9.37 22.62
C SER A 215 22.50 9.13 21.11
N PRO A 216 23.73 9.19 20.55
CA PRO A 216 23.96 8.87 19.14
C PRO A 216 23.42 7.48 18.77
N SER A 217 23.47 6.53 19.72
CA SER A 217 22.93 5.18 19.58
C SER A 217 21.42 5.18 19.34
N PHE A 218 20.67 6.05 20.00
CA PHE A 218 19.22 6.16 19.81
C PHE A 218 18.86 6.82 18.49
N VAL A 219 19.59 7.87 18.09
CA VAL A 219 19.41 8.52 16.77
C VAL A 219 19.66 7.52 15.65
N GLN A 220 20.74 6.73 15.76
CA GLN A 220 21.03 5.65 14.81
C GLN A 220 19.89 4.61 14.79
N PHE A 221 19.42 4.17 15.97
CA PHE A 221 18.32 3.21 16.07
C PHE A 221 17.02 3.71 15.42
N CYS A 222 16.67 4.98 15.60
CA CYS A 222 15.55 5.59 14.89
C CYS A 222 15.75 5.59 13.38
N GLY A 223 16.97 5.89 12.89
CA GLY A 223 17.30 5.79 11.48
C GLY A 223 17.16 4.37 10.93
N GLU A 224 17.58 3.35 11.69
CA GLU A 224 17.42 1.94 11.31
C GLU A 224 15.94 1.52 11.22
N ILE A 225 15.07 2.04 12.10
CA ILE A 225 13.61 1.81 12.02
C ILE A 225 13.01 2.50 10.80
N ASP A 226 13.37 3.76 10.52
CA ASP A 226 12.89 4.48 9.34
C ASP A 226 13.28 3.73 8.05
N GLN A 227 14.51 3.23 7.95
CA GLN A 227 14.91 2.39 6.82
C GLN A 227 14.09 1.10 6.71
N PHE A 228 13.71 0.48 7.83
CA PHE A 228 12.86 -0.71 7.81
C PHE A 228 11.42 -0.40 7.38
N LEU A 229 10.86 0.73 7.81
CA LEU A 229 9.55 1.21 7.35
C LEU A 229 9.57 1.53 5.84
N LEU A 230 10.62 2.20 5.35
CA LEU A 230 10.80 2.48 3.93
C LEU A 230 10.96 1.20 3.10
N TYR A 231 11.61 0.17 3.66
CA TYR A 231 11.70 -1.14 3.03
C TYR A 231 10.32 -1.80 2.91
N ALA A 232 9.55 -1.85 3.99
CA ALA A 232 8.18 -2.39 3.98
C ALA A 232 7.28 -1.63 2.99
N HIS A 233 7.37 -0.30 2.96
CA HIS A 233 6.64 0.54 2.02
C HIS A 233 7.03 0.26 0.56
N ARG A 234 8.32 0.08 0.26
CA ARG A 234 8.76 -0.30 -1.10
C ARG A 234 8.19 -1.65 -1.54
N MET A 235 8.15 -2.63 -0.64
CA MET A 235 7.57 -3.94 -0.93
C MET A 235 6.05 -3.84 -1.14
N LEU A 236 5.37 -2.99 -0.37
CA LEU A 236 3.95 -2.69 -0.55
C LEU A 236 3.67 -2.07 -1.94
N LEU A 237 4.51 -1.15 -2.42
CA LEU A 237 4.40 -0.61 -3.77
C LEU A 237 4.58 -1.68 -4.86
N GLN A 238 5.49 -2.63 -4.64
CA GLN A 238 5.79 -3.70 -5.60
C GLN A 238 4.78 -4.85 -5.55
N GLN A 239 3.97 -4.95 -4.49
CA GLN A 239 3.00 -6.02 -4.26
C GLN A 239 3.60 -7.42 -4.33
N ASN A 240 4.90 -7.56 -4.09
CA ASN A 240 5.65 -8.78 -4.21
C ASN A 240 6.75 -8.84 -3.15
N VAL A 241 6.81 -9.95 -2.43
CA VAL A 241 7.81 -10.24 -1.40
C VAL A 241 8.28 -11.68 -1.59
N SER A 242 9.56 -11.85 -1.92
CA SER A 242 10.17 -13.18 -2.01
C SER A 242 10.52 -13.73 -0.63
N THR A 243 10.83 -15.02 -0.55
CA THR A 243 11.35 -15.62 0.69
C THR A 243 12.64 -14.94 1.15
N SER A 244 13.52 -14.56 0.21
CA SER A 244 14.75 -13.84 0.53
C SER A 244 14.48 -12.45 1.11
N ASP A 245 13.44 -11.77 0.64
CA ASP A 245 13.05 -10.46 1.17
C ASP A 245 12.55 -10.56 2.62
N LEU A 246 11.85 -11.64 2.98
CA LEU A 246 11.46 -11.92 4.37
C LEU A 246 12.65 -12.31 5.25
N GLU A 247 13.57 -13.12 4.76
CA GLU A 247 14.80 -13.44 5.50
C GLU A 247 15.62 -12.17 5.80
N ASN A 248 15.74 -11.29 4.81
CA ASN A 248 16.37 -9.99 4.98
C ASN A 248 15.64 -9.13 6.03
N ALA A 249 14.30 -9.08 5.97
CA ALA A 249 13.48 -8.37 6.95
C ALA A 249 13.67 -8.91 8.38
N ALA A 250 13.69 -10.24 8.53
CA ALA A 250 13.92 -10.91 9.81
C ALA A 250 15.32 -10.59 10.37
N ASN A 251 16.34 -10.52 9.51
CA ASN A 251 17.69 -10.11 9.92
C ASN A 251 17.73 -8.65 10.39
N ILE A 252 17.08 -7.73 9.67
CA ILE A 252 16.95 -6.32 10.09
C ILE A 252 16.24 -6.23 11.45
N ARG A 253 15.14 -6.98 11.62
CA ARG A 253 14.38 -7.04 12.88
C ARG A 253 15.23 -7.55 14.05
N ALA A 254 16.01 -8.60 13.84
CA ALA A 254 16.91 -9.14 14.86
C ALA A 254 18.00 -8.13 15.26
N MET A 255 18.54 -7.38 14.29
CA MET A 255 19.49 -6.29 14.55
C MET A 255 18.84 -5.16 15.35
N LEU A 256 17.64 -4.71 14.96
CA LEU A 256 16.88 -3.70 15.70
C LEU A 256 16.61 -4.13 17.15
N ASP A 257 16.22 -5.38 17.39
CA ASP A 257 16.00 -5.89 18.74
C ASP A 257 17.30 -5.92 19.56
N LYS A 258 18.43 -6.30 18.96
CA LYS A 258 19.74 -6.26 19.61
C LYS A 258 20.14 -4.83 19.99
N THR A 259 19.99 -3.87 19.08
CA THR A 259 20.26 -2.45 19.32
C THR A 259 19.39 -1.92 20.45
N ARG A 260 18.08 -2.17 20.40
CA ARG A 260 17.11 -1.81 21.44
C ARG A 260 17.49 -2.36 22.81
N LYS A 261 17.82 -3.66 22.90
CA LYS A 261 18.27 -4.30 24.16
C LYS A 261 19.58 -3.72 24.68
N SER A 262 20.47 -3.26 23.80
CA SER A 262 21.69 -2.55 24.18
C SER A 262 21.37 -1.20 24.81
N ILE A 263 20.59 -0.37 24.11
CA ILE A 263 20.17 0.95 24.60
C ILE A 263 19.40 0.83 25.93
N ARG A 264 18.53 -0.16 26.05
CA ARG A 264 17.79 -0.41 27.30
C ARG A 264 18.73 -0.68 28.49
N ARG A 265 19.80 -1.47 28.28
CA ARG A 265 20.78 -1.77 29.35
C ARG A 265 21.58 -0.53 29.74
N GLU A 266 21.98 0.28 28.76
CA GLU A 266 22.65 1.57 28.99
C GLU A 266 21.79 2.47 29.88
N VAL A 267 20.49 2.56 29.59
CA VAL A 267 19.54 3.37 30.34
C VAL A 267 19.39 2.91 31.78
N ILE A 268 19.32 1.60 32.00
CA ILE A 268 19.26 1.04 33.36
C ILE A 268 20.54 1.37 34.13
N SER A 269 21.72 1.20 33.53
CA SER A 269 23.00 1.55 34.16
C SER A 269 23.06 3.03 34.53
N THR A 270 22.62 3.93 33.64
CA THR A 270 22.61 5.37 33.93
C THR A 270 21.66 5.75 35.05
N ILE A 271 20.54 5.03 35.24
CA ILE A 271 19.65 5.21 36.40
C ILE A 271 20.39 4.82 37.69
N ASP A 272 21.04 3.65 37.70
CA ASP A 272 21.74 3.11 38.87
C ASP A 272 22.93 3.99 39.29
N GLU A 273 23.61 4.61 38.33
CA GLU A 273 24.72 5.55 38.54
C GLU A 273 24.27 6.97 38.94
N GLY A 274 22.95 7.23 38.99
CA GLY A 274 22.39 8.54 39.32
C GLY A 274 22.50 9.58 38.19
N GLY A 275 22.86 9.16 36.97
CA GLY A 275 22.99 10.02 35.79
C GLY A 275 21.66 10.42 35.14
N THR A 276 20.55 9.76 35.50
CA THR A 276 19.19 10.13 35.07
C THR A 276 18.16 9.88 36.16
N THR A 277 17.03 10.57 36.09
CA THR A 277 15.90 10.26 36.99
C THR A 277 15.27 8.92 36.61
N ALA A 278 14.89 8.11 37.61
CA ALA A 278 14.16 6.85 37.37
C ALA A 278 12.91 7.06 36.49
N ARG A 279 12.25 8.21 36.63
CA ARG A 279 11.08 8.59 35.84
C ARG A 279 11.42 8.88 34.36
N GLY A 280 12.56 9.53 34.09
CA GLY A 280 13.07 9.76 32.74
C GLY A 280 13.47 8.45 32.05
N GLY A 281 14.16 7.57 32.78
CA GLY A 281 14.53 6.24 32.31
C GLY A 281 13.33 5.36 31.96
N ILE A 282 12.28 5.34 32.80
CA ILE A 282 11.02 4.62 32.52
C ILE A 282 10.34 5.17 31.25
N LEU A 283 10.28 6.50 31.09
CA LEU A 283 9.70 7.11 29.90
C LEU A 283 10.45 6.70 28.62
N PHE A 284 11.78 6.63 28.68
CA PHE A 284 12.58 6.22 27.54
C PHE A 284 12.44 4.73 27.21
N ILE A 285 12.31 3.89 28.23
CA ILE A 285 11.98 2.47 28.05
C ILE A 285 10.62 2.30 27.36
N GLU A 286 9.63 3.14 27.69
CA GLU A 286 8.32 3.14 27.02
C GLU A 286 8.44 3.52 25.54
N ILE A 287 9.28 4.50 25.21
CA ILE A 287 9.61 4.90 23.84
C ILE A 287 10.22 3.72 23.06
N LEU A 288 11.23 3.05 23.63
CA LEU A 288 11.83 1.86 23.02
C LEU A 288 10.80 0.75 22.78
N GLY A 289 9.80 0.63 23.67
CA GLY A 289 8.69 -0.30 23.51
C GLY A 289 7.76 0.04 22.35
N GLN A 290 7.45 1.32 22.12
CA GLN A 290 6.66 1.71 20.93
C GLN A 290 7.46 1.49 19.64
N CYS A 291 8.76 1.81 19.62
CA CYS A 291 9.64 1.53 18.49
C CYS A 291 9.71 0.03 18.15
N GLU A 292 9.74 -0.85 19.16
CA GLU A 292 9.69 -2.30 18.97
C GLU A 292 8.39 -2.74 18.27
N LYS A 293 7.25 -2.19 18.69
CA LYS A 293 5.94 -2.47 18.11
C LYS A 293 5.85 -2.01 16.67
N ILE A 294 6.31 -0.79 16.36
CA ILE A 294 6.35 -0.27 14.98
C ILE A 294 7.10 -1.24 14.07
N GLY A 295 8.28 -1.71 14.48
CA GLY A 295 9.00 -2.72 13.71
C GLY A 295 8.30 -4.08 13.66
N ALA A 296 7.42 -4.42 14.61
CA ALA A 296 6.64 -5.66 14.57
C ALA A 296 5.59 -5.57 13.48
N HIS A 297 4.80 -4.49 13.50
CA HIS A 297 3.77 -4.22 12.52
C HIS A 297 4.35 -4.11 11.10
N ALA A 298 5.53 -3.48 10.95
CA ALA A 298 6.24 -3.45 9.67
C ALA A 298 6.63 -4.85 9.14
N MET A 299 6.99 -5.79 10.04
CA MET A 299 7.24 -7.18 9.67
C MET A 299 5.94 -7.89 9.28
N ASN A 300 4.86 -7.68 10.02
CA ASN A 300 3.55 -8.26 9.72
C ASN A 300 3.05 -7.79 8.34
N ILE A 301 3.29 -6.53 7.95
CA ILE A 301 2.98 -6.05 6.59
C ILE A 301 3.72 -6.87 5.52
N LEU A 302 5.00 -7.14 5.72
CA LEU A 302 5.81 -7.94 4.78
C LEU A 302 5.32 -9.40 4.72
N GLU A 303 4.98 -9.99 5.86
CA GLU A 303 4.42 -11.35 5.93
C GLU A 303 3.05 -11.42 5.25
N ALA A 304 2.18 -10.43 5.47
CA ALA A 304 0.90 -10.30 4.78
C ALA A 304 1.09 -10.19 3.27
N LEU A 305 2.10 -9.42 2.84
CA LEU A 305 2.43 -9.24 1.43
C LEU A 305 2.81 -10.54 0.73
N GLN A 306 3.52 -11.44 1.42
CA GLN A 306 3.88 -12.76 0.90
C GLN A 306 2.70 -13.73 0.97
N ASN A 307 2.07 -13.87 2.14
CA ASN A 307 0.95 -14.78 2.35
C ASN A 307 0.10 -14.35 3.56
N PRO A 308 -1.09 -13.76 3.35
CA PRO A 308 -1.93 -13.29 4.45
C PRO A 308 -2.42 -14.42 5.37
N ALA A 309 -2.47 -15.67 4.89
CA ALA A 309 -2.88 -16.81 5.71
C ALA A 309 -1.91 -17.11 6.87
N MET A 310 -0.64 -16.68 6.77
CA MET A 310 0.34 -16.89 7.84
C MET A 310 0.00 -16.12 9.13
N LEU A 311 -0.70 -15.00 9.02
CA LEU A 311 -1.08 -14.16 10.17
C LEU A 311 -2.34 -14.71 10.87
N PHE A 312 -3.26 -15.32 10.14
CA PHE A 312 -4.44 -15.99 10.71
C PHE A 312 -4.13 -17.39 11.28
N ALA A 313 -3.06 -18.03 10.82
CA ALA A 313 -2.65 -19.35 11.30
C ALA A 313 -2.10 -19.35 12.74
N GLY A 314 -1.84 -18.17 13.31
CA GLY A 314 -1.25 -18.01 14.62
C GLY A 314 0.22 -18.44 14.62
N THR A 315 1.11 -17.52 14.98
CA THR A 315 2.49 -17.82 15.36
C THR A 315 2.54 -18.93 16.41
N LYS A 316 2.70 -20.17 15.95
CA LYS A 316 3.29 -21.29 16.69
C LYS A 316 4.61 -21.64 16.04
N ALA A 317 5.65 -20.88 16.33
CA ALA A 317 7.04 -21.36 16.33
C ALA A 317 8.01 -20.28 16.85
N THR A 318 7.82 -19.80 18.08
CA THR A 318 9.00 -19.48 18.90
C THR A 318 9.51 -20.78 19.49
N LYS A 319 10.61 -21.30 18.94
CA LYS A 319 11.56 -22.17 19.63
C LYS A 319 12.94 -21.54 19.51
#